data_AF-A0A7X5N2V8-F1
#
_entry.id   AF-A0A7X5N2V8-F1
#
_cell.length_a   1.000
_cell.length_b   1.000
_cell.length_c   1.000
_cell.angle_alpha   90.00
_cell.angle_beta   90.00
_cell.angle_gamma   90.00
#
_symmetry.space_group_name_H-M   'P 1'
#
loop_
_entity.id
_entity.type
_entity.pdbx_description
1 polymer ?
#
loop_
_entity_poly.entity_id
_entity_poly.type
_entity_poly.pdbx_seq_one_letter_code
_entity_poly.pdbx_strand_id
1 'polypeptide(L)'
;DVSLETSGALDVSAVDPRVSRVVDIKTPASGEEQRNRWENLPLLTARDQIKFVICSRADYEWSREIVAAHALDRRCTVWFSPSKSEVTPRELADWIVADRLPVRFQMQLHKLLWNDEPG
;
A
#
# COMPACT_ATOMS: atom_id res chain seq x y z
N ASP A 1 2.25 -19.68 7.47
CA ASP A 1 2.10 -18.34 8.05
C ASP A 1 0.65 -17.89 8.02
N VAL A 2 0.26 -17.04 8.97
CA VAL A 2 -1.06 -16.37 9.02
C VAL A 2 -0.84 -14.90 8.68
N SER A 3 -1.71 -14.34 7.84
CA SER A 3 -1.69 -12.92 7.45
C SER A 3 -3.04 -12.27 7.66
N LEU A 4 -3.04 -11.01 8.07
CA LEU A 4 -4.21 -10.14 8.20
C LEU A 4 -4.04 -8.94 7.27
N GLU A 5 -5.01 -8.71 6.39
CA GLU A 5 -5.07 -7.49 5.59
C GLU A 5 -6.07 -6.51 6.21
N THR A 6 -5.71 -5.23 6.28
CA THR A 6 -6.54 -4.18 6.89
C THR A 6 -6.42 -2.86 6.13
N SER A 7 -7.49 -2.06 6.17
CA SER A 7 -7.57 -0.76 5.50
C SER A 7 -6.66 0.33 6.08
N GLY A 8 -5.96 0.04 7.18
CA GLY A 8 -5.10 1.00 7.89
C GLY A 8 -5.85 2.00 8.78
N ALA A 9 -7.18 1.92 8.85
CA ALA A 9 -8.01 2.83 9.64
C ALA A 9 -8.20 2.42 11.10
N LEU A 10 -7.90 1.16 11.45
CA LEU A 10 -8.09 0.62 12.80
C LEU A 10 -6.75 0.34 13.48
N ASP A 11 -6.78 0.22 14.81
CA ASP A 11 -5.60 -0.13 15.62
C ASP A 11 -5.04 -1.50 15.23
N VAL A 12 -3.73 -1.61 15.08
CA VAL A 12 -3.06 -2.90 14.83
C VAL A 12 -2.22 -3.39 16.02
N SER A 13 -2.27 -2.72 17.18
CA SER A 13 -1.50 -3.08 18.38
C SER A 13 -1.96 -4.37 19.05
N ALA A 14 -3.24 -4.73 18.93
CA ALA A 14 -3.82 -5.93 19.52
C ALA A 14 -3.69 -7.18 18.64
N VAL A 15 -3.13 -7.05 17.44
CA VAL A 15 -2.91 -8.20 16.54
C VAL A 15 -1.79 -9.07 17.11
N ASP A 16 -2.01 -10.39 17.16
CA ASP A 16 -1.00 -11.35 17.62
C ASP A 16 0.32 -11.15 16.83
N PRO A 17 1.48 -10.97 17.49
CA PRO A 17 2.76 -10.69 16.82
C PRO A 17 3.23 -11.75 15.83
N ARG A 18 2.64 -12.96 15.85
CA ARG A 18 2.93 -14.03 14.88
C ARG A 18 2.18 -13.85 13.56
N VAL A 19 1.17 -12.99 13.52
CA VAL A 19 0.38 -12.67 12.32
C VAL A 19 1.08 -11.54 11.57
N SER A 20 1.38 -11.77 10.29
CA SER A 20 1.84 -10.71 9.38
C SER A 20 0.69 -9.76 9.09
N ARG A 21 0.90 -8.45 9.22
CA ARG A 21 -0.10 -7.44 8.85
C ARG A 21 0.23 -6.85 7.50
N VAL A 22 -0.78 -6.74 6.64
CA VAL A 22 -0.75 -5.95 5.41
C VAL A 22 -1.65 -4.74 5.66
N VAL A 23 -1.03 -3.57 5.75
CA VAL A 23 -1.73 -2.32 6.07
C VAL A 23 -1.82 -1.45 4.82
N ASP A 24 -3.04 -1.17 4.39
CA ASP A 24 -3.26 -0.19 3.34
C ASP A 24 -3.00 1.24 3.87
N ILE A 25 -2.31 2.05 3.06
CA ILE A 25 -2.33 3.50 3.19
C ILE A 25 -3.18 4.04 2.05
N LYS A 26 -4.26 4.73 2.41
CA LYS A 26 -5.25 5.31 1.50
C LYS A 26 -4.70 6.60 0.90
N THR A 27 -4.60 6.65 -0.42
CA THR A 27 -4.12 7.81 -1.15
C THR A 27 -5.19 8.91 -1.22
N PRO A 28 -4.83 10.17 -1.52
CA PRO A 28 -5.79 11.26 -1.65
C PRO A 28 -6.95 10.96 -2.62
N ALA A 29 -6.66 10.42 -3.82
CA ALA A 29 -7.71 10.15 -4.80
C ALA A 29 -8.63 8.97 -4.43
N SER A 30 -8.31 8.20 -3.37
CA SER A 30 -9.25 7.22 -2.82
C SER A 30 -10.44 7.85 -2.07
N GLY A 31 -10.34 9.14 -1.70
CA GLY A 31 -11.33 9.84 -0.87
C GLY A 31 -11.30 9.45 0.61
N GLU A 32 -10.38 8.57 1.01
CA GLU A 32 -10.31 7.97 2.35
C GLU A 32 -8.97 8.25 3.06
N GLU A 33 -8.14 9.17 2.55
CA GLU A 33 -6.84 9.55 3.12
C GLU A 33 -6.95 9.92 4.61
N GLN A 34 -8.00 10.67 4.97
CA GLN A 34 -8.29 11.10 6.34
C GLN A 34 -8.55 9.95 7.32
N ARG A 35 -8.76 8.73 6.82
CA ARG A 35 -8.94 7.54 7.65
C ARG A 35 -7.64 6.83 7.96
N ASN A 36 -6.53 7.21 7.34
CA ASN A 36 -5.23 6.62 7.67
C ASN A 36 -4.90 6.87 9.14
N ARG A 37 -4.65 5.79 9.89
CA ARG A 37 -4.19 5.87 11.27
C ARG A 37 -2.67 5.76 11.33
N TRP A 38 -2.00 6.90 11.28
CA TRP A 38 -0.52 6.99 11.21
C TRP A 38 0.18 6.41 12.44
N GLU A 39 -0.50 6.33 13.59
CA GLU A 39 -0.02 5.68 14.82
C GLU A 39 0.22 4.18 14.64
N ASN A 40 -0.31 3.56 13.59
CA ASN A 40 0.00 2.18 13.26
C ASN A 40 1.42 2.00 12.75
N LEU A 41 2.02 3.02 12.11
CA LEU A 41 3.30 2.85 11.42
C LEU A 41 4.44 2.39 12.35
N PRO A 42 4.63 2.95 13.57
CA PRO A 42 5.68 2.50 14.48
C PRO A 42 5.48 1.08 15.03
N LEU A 43 4.28 0.51 14.89
CA LEU A 43 3.95 -0.84 15.35
C LEU A 43 4.34 -1.93 14.34
N LEU A 44 4.68 -1.52 13.12
CA LEU A 44 5.04 -2.44 12.03
C LEU A 44 6.49 -2.90 12.15
N THR A 45 6.72 -4.15 11.75
CA THR A 45 7.98 -4.86 11.80
C THR A 45 8.39 -5.30 10.39
N ALA A 46 9.59 -5.86 10.24
CA ALA A 46 10.07 -6.39 8.97
C ALA A 46 9.22 -7.55 8.41
N ARG A 47 8.34 -8.16 9.22
CA ARG A 47 7.40 -9.20 8.79
C ARG A 47 6.14 -8.62 8.15
N ASP A 48 5.83 -7.36 8.44
CA ASP A 48 4.62 -6.70 7.98
C ASP A 48 4.84 -6.09 6.59
N GLN A 49 3.76 -5.55 6.02
CA GLN A 49 3.76 -4.98 4.69
C GLN A 49 2.85 -3.75 4.67
N ILE A 50 3.23 -2.76 3.87
CA ILE A 50 2.40 -1.60 3.57
C ILE A 50 1.99 -1.67 2.11
N LYS A 51 0.74 -1.34 1.80
CA LYS A 51 0.23 -1.31 0.43
C LYS A 51 -0.39 0.05 0.12
N PHE A 52 0.01 0.60 -1.02
CA PHE A 52 -0.63 1.75 -1.65
C PHE A 52 -1.33 1.28 -2.92
N VAL A 53 -2.60 1.66 -3.10
CA VAL A 53 -3.28 1.57 -4.39
C VAL A 53 -3.20 2.94 -5.03
N ILE A 54 -2.49 3.04 -6.15
CA ILE A 54 -2.19 4.29 -6.84
C ILE A 54 -3.27 4.56 -7.89
N CYS A 55 -4.06 5.61 -7.67
CA CYS A 55 -5.18 5.97 -8.56
C CYS A 55 -4.83 7.11 -9.53
N SER A 56 -3.66 7.76 -9.38
CA SER A 56 -3.24 8.83 -10.28
C SER A 56 -1.73 9.09 -10.20
N ARG A 57 -1.21 9.95 -11.07
CA ARG A 57 0.17 10.45 -10.96
C ARG A 57 0.39 11.25 -9.67
N ALA A 58 -0.60 12.04 -9.24
CA ALA A 58 -0.53 12.80 -7.99
C ALA A 58 -0.47 11.87 -6.77
N ASP A 59 -1.26 10.79 -6.78
CA ASP A 59 -1.20 9.74 -5.74
C ASP A 59 0.18 9.08 -5.69
N TYR A 60 0.79 8.82 -6.84
CA TYR A 60 2.15 8.26 -6.90
C TYR A 60 3.17 9.18 -6.23
N GLU A 61 3.14 10.47 -6.57
CA GLU A 61 4.06 11.47 -6.03
C GLU A 61 3.88 11.65 -4.52
N TRP A 62 2.63 11.75 -4.07
CA TRP A 62 2.26 11.77 -2.65
C TRP A 62 2.72 10.50 -1.94
N SER A 63 2.48 9.32 -2.51
CA SER A 63 2.87 8.04 -1.89
C SER A 63 4.38 7.93 -1.76
N ARG A 64 5.14 8.39 -2.76
CA ARG A 64 6.60 8.47 -2.70
C ARG A 64 7.07 9.38 -1.57
N GLU A 65 6.44 10.53 -1.39
CA GLU A 65 6.75 11.46 -0.30
C GLU A 65 6.47 10.82 1.08
N ILE A 66 5.35 10.12 1.24
CA ILE A 66 5.01 9.39 2.47
C ILE A 66 6.04 8.28 2.76
N VAL A 67 6.46 7.52 1.75
CA VAL A 67 7.50 6.49 1.90
C VAL A 67 8.78 7.11 2.43
N ALA A 68 9.22 8.24 1.86
CA ALA A 68 10.43 8.94 2.29
C ALA A 68 10.28 9.55 3.69
N ALA A 69 9.18 10.27 3.95
CA ALA A 69 8.93 10.99 5.20
C ALA A 69 8.88 10.05 6.42
N HIS A 70 8.35 8.83 6.24
CA HIS A 70 8.25 7.84 7.32
C HIS A 70 9.31 6.72 7.23
N ALA A 71 10.23 6.79 6.27
CA ALA A 71 11.25 5.77 5.98
C ALA A 71 10.66 4.34 5.93
N LEU A 72 9.53 4.19 5.23
CA LEU A 72 8.71 2.96 5.26
C LEU A 72 9.46 1.75 4.70
N ASP A 73 10.27 1.97 3.66
CA ASP A 73 11.12 0.99 3.00
C ASP A 73 12.18 0.38 3.95
N ARG A 74 12.58 1.13 4.98
CA ARG A 74 13.52 0.66 6.01
C ARG A 74 12.85 -0.14 7.12
N ARG A 75 11.52 -0.06 7.22
CA ARG A 75 10.74 -0.74 8.26
C ARG A 75 10.20 -2.09 7.78
N CYS A 76 9.62 -2.10 6.58
CA CYS A 76 8.92 -3.26 6.06
C CYS A 76 8.81 -3.20 4.53
N THR A 77 8.22 -4.23 3.91
CA THR A 77 8.01 -4.21 2.47
C THR A 77 6.90 -3.23 2.10
N VAL A 78 7.15 -2.34 1.15
CA VAL A 78 6.17 -1.41 0.61
C VAL A 78 5.76 -1.83 -0.79
N TRP A 79 4.45 -1.96 -1.02
CA TRP A 79 3.85 -2.32 -2.30
C TRP A 79 3.12 -1.15 -2.93
N PHE A 80 3.41 -0.87 -4.18
CA PHE A 80 2.64 0.02 -5.03
C PHE A 80 1.86 -0.83 -6.03
N SER A 81 0.53 -0.69 -6.01
CA SER A 81 -0.38 -1.38 -6.92
C SER A 81 -1.13 -0.37 -7.76
N PRO A 82 -1.29 -0.57 -9.08
CA PRO A 82 -2.12 0.30 -9.89
C PRO A 82 -3.59 0.07 -9.53
N SER A 83 -4.37 1.14 -9.45
CA SER A 83 -5.82 1.00 -9.50
C SER A 83 -6.25 0.45 -10.86
N LYS A 84 -7.35 -0.32 -10.90
CA LYS A 84 -7.74 -1.09 -12.10
C LYS A 84 -8.02 -0.19 -13.31
N SER A 85 -8.66 0.96 -13.10
CA SER A 85 -9.27 1.76 -14.16
C SER A 85 -8.56 3.09 -14.41
N GLU A 86 -7.74 3.54 -13.46
CA GLU A 86 -7.22 4.91 -13.40
C GLU A 86 -5.73 5.01 -13.75
N VAL A 87 -4.95 3.95 -13.50
CA VAL A 87 -3.51 3.91 -13.82
C VAL A 87 -3.18 2.57 -14.44
N THR A 88 -2.56 2.55 -15.61
CA THR A 88 -2.15 1.30 -16.22
C THR A 88 -0.95 0.69 -15.47
N PRO A 89 -0.81 -0.65 -15.46
CA PRO A 89 0.36 -1.32 -14.89
C PRO A 89 1.69 -0.82 -15.44
N ARG A 90 1.73 -0.51 -16.74
CA ARG A 90 2.93 0.01 -17.41
C ARG A 90 3.31 1.38 -16.87
N GLU A 91 2.36 2.31 -16.79
CA GLU A 91 2.63 3.67 -16.30
C GLU A 91 3.22 3.65 -14.89
N LEU A 92 2.61 2.89 -13.97
CA LEU A 92 3.12 2.79 -12.61
C LEU A 92 4.52 2.14 -12.56
N ALA A 93 4.76 1.09 -13.35
CA ALA A 93 6.08 0.47 -13.42
C ALA A 93 7.15 1.43 -13.96
N ASP A 94 6.84 2.17 -15.03
CA ASP A 94 7.73 3.15 -15.63
C ASP A 94 8.07 4.27 -14.63
N TRP A 95 7.09 4.75 -13.86
CA TRP A 95 7.31 5.76 -12.82
C TRP A 95 8.25 5.25 -11.70
N ILE A 96 8.00 4.05 -11.18
CA ILE A 96 8.82 3.43 -10.13
C ILE A 96 10.27 3.27 -10.60
N VAL A 97 10.47 2.79 -11.83
CA VAL A 97 11.80 2.59 -12.42
C VAL A 97 12.52 3.92 -12.65
N ALA A 98 11.83 4.91 -13.22
CA ALA A 98 12.40 6.22 -13.49
C ALA A 98 12.93 6.90 -12.21
N ASP A 99 12.18 6.81 -11.11
CA ASP A 99 12.57 7.40 -9.82
C ASP A 99 13.49 6.50 -8.99
N ARG A 100 13.72 5.25 -9.40
CA ARG A 100 14.43 4.22 -8.63
C ARG A 100 13.86 4.07 -7.21
N LEU A 101 12.53 4.10 -7.11
CA LEU A 101 11.83 4.09 -5.84
C LEU A 101 12.02 2.74 -5.12
N PRO A 102 12.38 2.68 -3.83
CA PRO A 102 12.65 1.43 -3.10
C PRO A 102 11.36 0.75 -2.66
N VAL A 103 10.46 0.48 -3.61
CA VAL A 103 9.18 -0.19 -3.40
C VAL A 103 9.06 -1.39 -4.33
N ARG A 104 8.09 -2.24 -4.06
CA ARG A 104 7.75 -3.35 -4.94
C ARG A 104 6.47 -3.05 -5.71
N PHE A 105 6.44 -3.48 -6.97
CA PHE A 105 5.24 -3.41 -7.79
C PHE A 105 4.36 -4.66 -7.56
N GLN A 106 3.05 -4.48 -7.43
CA GLN A 106 2.08 -5.58 -7.32
C GLN A 106 0.84 -5.33 -8.18
N MET A 107 0.38 -6.37 -8.89
CA MET A 107 -0.91 -6.35 -9.57
C MET A 107 -2.04 -6.76 -8.63
N GLN A 108 -3.18 -6.08 -8.70
CA GLN A 108 -4.42 -6.54 -8.09
C GLN A 108 -5.05 -7.66 -8.94
N LEU A 109 -4.47 -8.87 -8.87
CA LEU A 109 -4.84 -9.99 -9.75
C LEU A 109 -6.34 -10.34 -9.67
N HIS A 110 -6.96 -10.26 -8.49
CA HIS A 110 -8.39 -10.54 -8.36
C HIS A 110 -9.25 -9.57 -9.19
N LYS A 111 -8.87 -8.28 -9.24
CA LYS A 111 -9.53 -7.29 -10.10
C LYS A 111 -9.38 -7.58 -11.58
N LEU A 112 -8.27 -8.19 -11.99
CA LEU A 112 -8.04 -8.59 -13.37
C LEU A 112 -8.83 -9.85 -13.75
N LEU A 113 -8.87 -10.84 -12.86
CA LEU A 113 -9.44 -12.16 -13.12
C LEU A 113 -10.96 -12.23 -12.87
N TRP A 114 -11.44 -11.57 -11.81
CA TRP A 114 -12.83 -11.65 -11.33
C TRP A 114 -13.49 -10.28 -11.15
N ASN A 115 -12.83 -9.18 -11.56
CA ASN A 115 -13.35 -7.83 -11.37
C ASN A 115 -13.64 -7.54 -9.87
N ASP A 116 -14.84 -7.07 -9.54
CA ASP A 116 -15.29 -6.81 -8.17
C ASP A 116 -16.29 -7.89 -7.69
N GLU A 117 -16.25 -9.10 -8.26
CA GLU A 117 -17.07 -10.20 -7.77
C GLU A 117 -16.69 -10.55 -6.31
N PRO A 118 -17.66 -10.54 -5.38
CA PRO A 118 -17.42 -11.00 -4.02
C PRO A 118 -17.21 -12.53 -4.01
N GLY A 119 -16.32 -12.98 -3.13
CA GLY A 119 -16.04 -14.40 -2.89
C GLY A 119 -17.07 -15.10 -2.01
#